data_AF-A0A7V3MGA5-F1
#
_entry.id   AF-A0A7V3MGA5-F1
#
_cell.length_a   1.000
_cell.length_b   1.000
_cell.length_c   1.000
_cell.angle_alpha   90.00
_cell.angle_beta   90.00
_cell.angle_gamma   90.00
#
_symmetry.space_group_name_H-M   'P 1'
#
loop_
_entity.id
_entity.type
_entity.pdbx_description
1 polymer ?
#
loop_
_entity_poly.entity_id
_entity_poly.type
_entity_poly.pdbx_seq_one_letter_code
_entity_poly.pdbx_strand_id
1 'polypeptide(L)'
;MERTRGIPGRPLPSFPAGVSVVRREAHPAAGGFSARLWLGGEEELLAPALARAGWHMSYVPDVPDVPARHQASRLRDAHLRRRHGMRNTLWFTWLRRLLEDMQPNGRARNRVS
;
A
#
# COMPACT_ATOMS: atom_id res chain seq x y z
N MET A 1 -18.47 -1.72 15.21
CA MET A 1 -17.61 -2.24 14.11
C MET A 1 -16.86 -3.45 14.65
N GLU A 2 -17.15 -4.61 14.09
CA GLU A 2 -16.71 -5.93 14.56
C GLU A 2 -15.23 -6.20 14.24
N ARG A 3 -14.49 -6.83 15.15
CA ARG A 3 -13.10 -7.22 14.93
C ARG A 3 -13.06 -8.52 14.12
N THR A 4 -12.28 -8.57 13.05
CA THR A 4 -12.01 -9.82 12.32
C THR A 4 -11.21 -10.76 13.22
N ARG A 5 -11.70 -11.99 13.39
CA ARG A 5 -11.05 -13.01 14.24
C ARG A 5 -9.61 -13.23 13.77
N GLY A 6 -8.65 -13.10 14.69
CA GLY A 6 -7.22 -13.29 14.41
C GLY A 6 -6.47 -12.03 13.95
N ILE A 7 -7.15 -10.89 13.74
CA ILE A 7 -6.51 -9.62 13.39
C ILE A 7 -6.57 -8.68 14.60
N PRO A 8 -5.44 -8.14 15.09
CA PRO A 8 -5.46 -7.16 16.16
C PRO A 8 -6.04 -5.84 15.62
N GLY A 9 -7.28 -5.51 15.97
CA GLY A 9 -7.87 -4.20 15.64
C GLY A 9 -8.65 -4.15 14.32
N ARG A 10 -8.73 -2.95 13.72
CA ARG A 10 -9.54 -2.69 12.53
C ARG A 10 -8.75 -3.05 11.26
N PRO A 11 -9.20 -3.98 10.41
CA PRO A 11 -8.52 -4.31 9.17
C PRO A 11 -8.41 -3.10 8.24
N LEU A 12 -7.27 -2.96 7.58
CA LEU A 12 -7.02 -1.93 6.59
C LEU A 12 -6.63 -2.55 5.23
N PRO A 13 -7.05 -1.95 4.11
CA PRO A 13 -6.64 -2.39 2.78
C PRO A 13 -5.23 -1.89 2.40
N SER A 14 -4.71 -0.86 3.07
CA SER A 14 -3.40 -0.25 2.86
C SER A 14 -2.95 0.49 4.12
N PHE A 15 -1.75 1.07 4.12
CA PHE A 15 -1.18 1.82 5.24
C PHE A 15 -0.27 2.96 4.78
N PRO A 16 -0.19 4.08 5.53
CA PRO A 16 0.74 5.16 5.23
C PRO A 16 2.18 4.78 5.63
N ALA A 17 3.12 4.79 4.69
CA ALA A 17 4.50 4.36 4.94
C ALA A 17 5.19 5.14 6.08
N GLY A 18 4.97 6.45 6.16
CA GLY A 18 5.65 7.32 7.14
C GLY A 18 5.17 7.19 8.59
N VAL A 19 4.08 6.48 8.87
CA VAL A 19 3.51 6.36 10.23
C VAL A 19 3.01 4.95 10.54
N SER A 20 3.58 3.95 9.88
CA SER A 20 3.20 2.55 10.07
C SER A 20 4.40 1.71 10.48
N VAL A 21 4.15 0.67 11.27
CA VAL A 21 5.14 -0.35 11.62
C VAL A 21 4.84 -1.60 10.83
N VAL A 22 5.89 -2.19 10.24
CA VAL A 22 5.80 -3.47 9.52
C VAL A 22 6.74 -4.48 10.16
N ARG A 23 6.36 -5.76 10.10
CA ARG A 23 7.24 -6.85 10.51
C ARG A 23 8.47 -6.89 9.62
N ARG A 24 9.65 -7.04 10.23
CA ARG A 24 10.94 -7.03 9.54
C ARG A 24 11.04 -8.11 8.48
N GLU A 25 10.47 -9.28 8.73
CA GLU A 25 10.44 -10.41 7.80
C GLU A 25 9.48 -10.19 6.63
N ALA A 26 8.37 -9.51 6.87
CA ALA A 26 7.33 -9.28 5.88
C ALA A 26 7.77 -8.28 4.80
N HIS A 27 8.48 -7.22 5.19
CA HIS A 27 8.90 -6.15 4.29
C HIS A 27 9.76 -6.63 3.10
N PRO A 28 10.92 -7.29 3.29
CA PRO A 28 11.72 -7.78 2.18
C PRO A 28 11.05 -8.96 1.46
N ALA A 29 10.29 -9.81 2.16
CA ALA A 29 9.58 -10.93 1.53
C ALA A 29 8.50 -10.46 0.54
N ALA A 30 7.88 -9.31 0.79
CA ALA A 30 6.93 -8.67 -0.11
C ALA A 30 7.60 -7.72 -1.15
N GLY A 31 8.93 -7.72 -1.25
CA GLY A 31 9.70 -6.93 -2.21
C GLY A 31 10.09 -5.52 -1.75
N GLY A 32 9.67 -5.11 -0.55
CA GLY A 32 9.98 -3.81 0.05
C GLY A 32 9.46 -2.61 -0.74
N PHE A 33 9.92 -1.42 -0.36
CA PHE A 33 9.61 -0.19 -1.10
C PHE A 33 10.35 -0.12 -2.45
N SER A 34 9.61 0.24 -3.50
CA SER A 34 10.19 0.46 -4.82
C SER A 34 10.85 1.83 -4.90
N ALA A 35 12.17 1.86 -5.17
CA ALA A 35 12.93 3.09 -5.40
C ALA A 35 12.35 3.95 -6.54
N ARG A 36 11.59 3.37 -7.47
CA ARG A 36 10.96 4.09 -8.59
C ARG A 36 9.81 5.00 -8.15
N LEU A 37 9.08 4.62 -7.09
CA LEU A 37 7.97 5.43 -6.57
C LEU A 37 8.47 6.59 -5.72
N TRP A 38 9.62 6.43 -5.05
CA TRP A 38 10.25 7.44 -4.21
C TRP A 38 9.34 7.95 -3.09
N LEU A 39 8.53 8.99 -3.34
CA LEU A 39 7.69 9.64 -2.33
C LEU A 39 6.25 9.89 -2.85
N GLY A 40 5.27 9.43 -2.07
CA GLY A 40 3.82 9.48 -2.32
C GLY A 40 3.31 8.30 -3.11
N GLY A 41 2.94 7.25 -2.39
CA GLY A 41 2.41 6.02 -2.96
C GLY A 41 3.43 4.89 -2.93
N GLU A 42 4.56 5.03 -2.22
CA GLU A 42 5.51 3.93 -1.98
C GLU A 42 4.83 2.68 -1.38
N GLU A 43 3.78 2.89 -0.59
CA GLU A 43 2.92 1.85 -0.02
C GLU A 43 2.07 1.10 -1.06
N GLU A 44 1.77 1.70 -2.21
CA GLU A 44 0.79 1.19 -3.17
C GLU A 44 1.22 -0.16 -3.75
N LEU A 45 2.52 -0.38 -3.94
CA LEU A 45 3.02 -1.70 -4.37
C LEU A 45 3.17 -2.68 -3.20
N LEU A 46 3.55 -2.18 -2.02
CA LEU A 46 3.90 -3.02 -0.88
C LEU A 46 2.66 -3.58 -0.18
N ALA A 47 1.63 -2.77 0.05
CA ALA A 47 0.39 -3.20 0.71
C ALA A 47 -0.29 -4.41 0.02
N PRO A 48 -0.55 -4.40 -1.31
CA PRO A 48 -1.11 -5.56 -1.96
C PRO A 48 -0.15 -6.76 -2.03
N ALA A 49 1.16 -6.54 -2.07
CA ALA A 49 2.13 -7.63 -2.03
C ALA A 49 2.12 -8.33 -0.67
N LEU A 50 2.07 -7.57 0.43
CA LEU A 50 1.88 -8.08 1.79
C LEU A 50 0.58 -8.88 1.91
N ALA A 51 -0.53 -8.33 1.40
CA ALA A 51 -1.82 -9.03 1.41
C ALA A 51 -1.78 -10.34 0.63
N ARG A 52 -1.15 -10.37 -0.56
CA ARG A 52 -0.95 -11.59 -1.35
C ARG A 52 -0.07 -12.62 -0.66
N ALA A 53 0.88 -12.18 0.16
CA ALA A 53 1.74 -13.02 0.98
C ALA A 53 1.05 -13.48 2.29
N GLY A 54 -0.24 -13.17 2.49
CA GLY A 54 -1.01 -13.58 3.67
C GLY A 54 -0.85 -12.68 4.89
N TRP A 55 -0.17 -11.54 4.77
CA TRP A 55 -0.07 -10.58 5.86
C TRP A 55 -1.30 -9.69 5.95
N HIS A 56 -1.74 -9.43 7.19
CA HIS A 56 -2.84 -8.52 7.46
C HIS A 56 -2.32 -7.16 7.91
N MET A 57 -2.99 -6.10 7.45
CA MET A 57 -2.76 -4.72 7.86
C MET A 57 -3.92 -4.30 8.77
N SER A 58 -3.62 -3.63 9.87
CA SER A 58 -4.64 -3.25 10.84
C SER A 58 -4.28 -1.98 11.59
N TYR A 59 -5.31 -1.19 11.91
CA TYR A 59 -5.20 -0.06 12.82
C TYR A 59 -5.54 -0.51 14.23
N VAL A 60 -4.59 -0.33 15.14
CA VAL A 60 -4.68 -0.74 16.54
C VAL A 60 -4.69 0.51 17.43
N PRO A 61 -5.87 1.09 17.72
CA PRO A 61 -5.96 2.31 18.51
C PRO A 61 -5.55 2.11 19.97
N ASP A 62 -5.61 0.88 20.46
CA ASP A 62 -5.42 0.55 21.87
C ASP A 62 -3.94 0.36 22.25
N VAL A 63 -3.00 0.57 21.32
CA VAL A 63 -1.56 0.52 21.63
C VAL A 63 -1.18 1.84 22.29
N PRO A 64 -0.92 1.87 23.61
CA PRO A 64 -0.52 3.08 24.29
C PRO A 64 0.87 3.52 23.80
N ASP A 65 1.16 4.82 23.90
CA ASP A 65 2.51 5.36 23.76
C ASP A 65 3.18 5.19 22.37
N VAL A 66 2.39 5.15 21.28
CA VAL A 66 2.92 5.22 19.89
C VAL A 66 2.50 6.53 19.20
N PRO A 67 3.01 7.70 19.63
CA PRO A 67 2.66 8.97 19.02
C PRO A 67 3.36 9.13 17.66
N ALA A 68 2.57 9.18 16.58
CA ALA A 68 3.04 9.61 15.26
C ALA A 68 2.75 11.10 15.07
N ARG A 69 3.79 11.94 14.99
CA ARG A 69 3.65 13.38 14.71
C ARG A 69 4.22 13.70 13.33
N HIS A 70 3.33 14.08 12.42
CA HIS A 70 3.74 14.53 11.10
C HIS A 70 4.12 16.02 11.13
N GLN A 71 5.39 16.33 10.85
CA GLN A 71 5.86 17.71 10.68
C GLN A 71 6.08 17.99 9.21
N ALA A 72 5.01 18.42 8.52
CA ALA A 72 5.11 18.77 7.11
C ALA A 72 6.01 20.01 6.92
N SER A 73 6.94 19.94 5.97
CA SER A 73 7.70 21.13 5.55
C SER A 73 6.74 22.21 5.05
N ARG A 74 6.95 23.45 5.53
CA ARG A 74 6.24 24.64 5.02
C ARG A 74 6.72 25.04 3.62
N LEU A 75 7.99 24.77 3.32
CA LEU A 75 8.59 24.94 2.01
C LEU A 75 8.43 23.62 1.25
N ARG A 76 7.32 23.47 0.53
CA ARG A 76 7.06 22.32 -0.32
C ARG A 76 6.57 22.79 -1.69
N ASP A 77 7.13 22.22 -2.74
CA ASP A 77 6.60 22.41 -4.09
C ASP A 77 5.35 21.53 -4.26
N ALA A 78 4.18 22.14 -4.14
CA ALA A 78 2.90 21.46 -4.27
C ALA A 78 2.66 20.89 -5.67
N HIS A 79 3.19 21.54 -6.71
CA HIS A 79 3.03 21.09 -8.09
C HIS A 79 3.89 19.85 -8.35
N LEU A 80 5.15 19.86 -7.90
CA LEU A 80 6.03 18.71 -7.97
C LEU A 80 5.44 17.53 -7.19
N ARG A 81 4.90 17.77 -5.98
CA ARG A 81 4.24 16.72 -5.17
C ARG A 81 3.06 16.09 -5.89
N ARG A 82 2.21 16.91 -6.53
CA ARG A 82 1.06 16.42 -7.32
C ARG A 82 1.52 15.63 -8.54
N ARG A 83 2.56 16.08 -9.24
CA ARG A 83 3.15 15.36 -10.39
C ARG A 83 3.66 13.98 -9.98
N HIS A 84 4.40 13.89 -8.88
CA HIS A 84 4.86 12.59 -8.36
C HIS A 84 3.70 11.67 -7.97
N GLY A 85 2.68 12.20 -7.29
CA GLY A 85 1.49 11.42 -6.94
C GLY A 85 0.79 10.84 -8.18
N MET A 86 0.49 11.68 -9.18
CA MET A 86 -0.15 11.21 -10.42
C MET A 86 0.71 10.17 -11.16
N ARG A 87 2.02 10.42 -11.29
CA ARG A 87 2.96 9.46 -11.90
C ARG A 87 2.90 8.11 -11.17
N ASN A 88 2.95 8.12 -9.84
CA ASN A 88 2.97 6.91 -9.03
C ASN A 88 1.64 6.15 -9.11
N THR A 89 0.50 6.85 -9.05
CA THR A 89 -0.83 6.24 -9.25
C THR A 89 -0.95 5.58 -10.62
N LEU A 90 -0.52 6.26 -11.69
CA LEU A 90 -0.54 5.69 -13.04
C LEU A 90 0.36 4.46 -13.16
N TRP A 91 1.59 4.56 -12.63
CA TRP A 91 2.55 3.46 -12.64
C TRP A 91 1.98 2.23 -11.91
N PHE A 92 1.48 2.43 -10.69
CA PHE A 92 0.87 1.37 -9.89
C PHE A 92 -0.29 0.70 -10.63
N THR A 93 -1.21 1.52 -11.17
CA THR A 93 -2.39 1.03 -11.89
C THR A 93 -2.00 0.22 -13.12
N TRP A 94 -1.00 0.69 -13.88
CA TRP A 94 -0.49 0.01 -15.06
C TRP A 94 0.17 -1.33 -14.72
N LEU A 95 1.05 -1.36 -13.70
CA LEU A 95 1.68 -2.60 -13.25
C LEU A 95 0.67 -3.62 -12.76
N ARG A 96 -0.34 -3.20 -11.99
CA ARG A 96 -1.39 -4.10 -11.49
C ARG A 96 -2.20 -4.69 -12.63
N ARG A 97 -2.63 -3.87 -13.59
CA ARG A 97 -3.36 -4.35 -14.77
C ARG A 97 -2.55 -5.36 -15.57
N LEU A 98 -1.27 -5.08 -15.82
CA LEU A 98 -0.40 -6.02 -16.52
C LEU A 98 -0.16 -7.31 -15.73
N LEU A 99 0.04 -7.23 -14.41
CA LEU A 99 0.26 -8.41 -13.58
C LEU A 99 -0.99 -9.27 -13.44
N GLU A 100 -2.18 -8.68 -13.46
CA GLU A 100 -3.46 -9.38 -13.56
C GLU A 100 -3.59 -10.09 -14.91
N ASP A 101 -3.21 -9.41 -16.02
CA ASP A 101 -3.21 -10.00 -17.37
C ASP A 101 -2.15 -11.13 -17.51
N MET A 102 -1.08 -11.13 -16.70
CA MET A 102 0.02 -12.12 -16.74
C MET A 102 -0.15 -13.32 -15.79
N GLN A 103 -1.26 -13.44 -15.04
CA GLN A 103 -1.54 -14.67 -14.30
C GLN A 103 -2.00 -15.76 -15.28
N PRO A 104 -1.40 -16.97 -15.28
CA PRO A 104 -1.85 -18.04 -16.14
C PRO A 104 -3.21 -18.54 -15.61
N ASN A 105 -4.26 -18.13 -16.34
CA ASN A 105 -5.61 -18.68 -16.39
C ASN A 105 -6.71 -17.95 -15.58
N GLY A 106 -7.72 -17.43 -16.30
CA GLY A 106 -9.10 -17.62 -15.86
C GLY A 106 -10.08 -16.44 -15.82
N ARG A 107 -9.98 -15.40 -16.66
CA ARG A 107 -11.18 -14.59 -17.01
C ARG A 107 -11.13 -14.17 -18.47
N ALA A 108 -11.70 -15.01 -19.34
CA ALA A 108 -12.23 -14.55 -20.61
C ALA A 108 -13.20 -13.39 -20.31
N ARG A 109 -12.83 -12.18 -20.74
CA ARG A 109 -13.74 -11.03 -20.72
C ARG A 109 -14.88 -11.38 -21.68
N ASN A 110 -16.02 -11.79 -21.15
CA ASN A 110 -17.25 -11.93 -21.92
C ASN A 110 -17.56 -10.55 -22.51
N ARG A 111 -17.33 -10.40 -23.80
CA ARG A 111 -17.75 -9.24 -24.58
C ARG A 111 -19.23 -9.50 -24.89
N VAL A 112 -20.11 -8.79 -24.20
CA VAL A 112 -21.55 -8.82 -24.50
C VAL A 112 -21.73 -8.16 -25.87
N SER A 113 -22.34 -8.92 -26.78
CA SER A 113 -22.78 -8.50 -28.12
C SER A 113 -23.91 -7.47 -28.05
#